data_AF-V4AXR6-F1
#
_entry.id   AF-V4AXR6-F1
#
_cell.length_a   1.000
_cell.length_b   1.000
_cell.length_c   1.000
_cell.angle_alpha   90.00
_cell.angle_beta   90.00
_cell.angle_gamma   90.00
#
_symmetry.space_group_name_H-M   'P 1'
#
loop_
_entity.id
_entity.type
_entity.pdbx_description
1 polymer ?
#
loop_
_entity_poly.entity_id
_entity_poly.type
_entity_poly.pdbx_seq_one_letter_code
_entity_poly.pdbx_strand_id
1 'polypeptide(L)'
;MNVTLILAFFVCQLVAIVSSNCAVSNGGCKMLCNTQPSGFTCSCFSGYILADNGFNCIDCKIRGRFINILSLNVVPNSNQASCQTECSNTLGCAVSALNQFDSCVLHSSPIIYVGFDKTEQECIDECSQMGNCLTLNHGTNGECLLFDVTYGAIPSISGWSVRSDGSYTIIEKGTCPSVL
;
A
#
# COMPACT_ATOMS: atom_id res chain seq x y z
N MET A 1 -2.95 31.76 -52.94
CA MET A 1 -2.57 30.81 -51.88
C MET A 1 -1.14 31.09 -51.48
N ASN A 2 -0.92 31.56 -50.25
CA ASN A 2 0.38 32.05 -49.80
C ASN A 2 1.29 30.85 -49.43
N VAL A 3 2.40 30.68 -50.16
CA VAL A 3 3.34 29.55 -50.00
C VAL A 3 3.88 29.49 -48.57
N THR A 4 4.01 30.64 -47.90
CA THR A 4 4.42 30.74 -46.48
C THR A 4 3.38 30.17 -45.51
N LEU A 5 2.08 30.32 -45.80
CA LEU A 5 1.01 29.70 -45.01
C LEU A 5 0.93 28.18 -45.24
N ILE A 6 1.19 27.72 -46.46
CA ILE A 6 1.23 26.29 -46.79
C ILE A 6 2.42 25.64 -46.08
N LEU A 7 3.60 26.27 -46.10
CA LEU A 7 4.76 25.84 -45.33
C LEU A 7 4.48 25.85 -43.82
N ALA A 8 3.80 26.84 -43.26
CA ALA A 8 3.41 26.84 -41.85
C ALA A 8 2.40 25.73 -41.50
N PHE A 9 1.44 25.43 -42.40
CA PHE A 9 0.49 24.33 -42.24
C PHE A 9 1.19 22.96 -42.32
N PHE A 10 2.09 22.77 -43.30
CA PHE A 10 2.88 21.55 -43.44
C PHE A 10 3.93 21.40 -42.33
N VAL A 11 4.55 22.49 -41.87
CA VAL A 11 5.44 22.49 -40.69
C VAL A 11 4.64 22.17 -39.43
N CYS A 12 3.42 22.69 -39.27
CA CYS A 12 2.54 22.32 -38.16
C CYS A 12 2.12 20.83 -38.23
N GLN A 13 1.87 20.30 -39.43
CA GLN A 13 1.57 18.87 -39.65
C GLN A 13 2.81 17.96 -39.55
N LEU A 14 4.02 18.48 -39.76
CA LEU A 14 5.31 17.78 -39.56
C LEU A 14 5.81 17.88 -38.11
N VAL A 15 5.46 18.95 -37.39
CA VAL A 15 5.72 19.12 -35.94
C VAL A 15 4.63 18.41 -35.11
N ALA A 16 3.56 17.95 -35.75
CA ALA A 16 2.62 16.97 -35.22
C ALA A 16 3.13 15.52 -35.31
N ILE A 17 4.45 15.31 -35.53
CA ILE A 17 5.09 14.11 -34.99
C ILE A 17 5.05 14.30 -33.48
N VAL A 18 3.99 13.75 -32.87
CA VAL A 18 3.85 13.43 -31.44
C VAL A 18 5.24 13.33 -30.85
N SER A 19 5.60 14.19 -29.89
CA SER A 19 6.94 14.14 -29.34
C SER A 19 7.20 12.78 -28.71
N SER A 20 7.83 11.89 -29.47
CA SER A 20 8.04 10.50 -29.13
C SER A 20 9.29 10.34 -28.27
N ASN A 21 9.56 11.33 -27.41
CA ASN A 21 10.73 11.38 -26.55
C ASN A 21 10.44 12.21 -25.29
N CYS A 22 11.26 12.00 -24.26
CA CYS A 22 11.09 12.65 -22.97
C CYS A 22 11.38 14.16 -22.97
N ALA A 23 12.02 14.69 -24.03
CA ALA A 23 12.46 16.09 -24.07
C ALA A 23 11.29 17.08 -24.21
N VAL A 24 10.11 16.62 -24.62
CA VAL A 24 8.92 17.46 -24.79
C VAL A 24 7.83 16.93 -23.88
N SER A 25 7.31 17.80 -23.01
CA SER A 25 6.25 17.49 -22.05
C SER A 25 6.47 16.19 -21.25
N ASN A 26 7.73 15.80 -21.00
CA ASN A 26 8.09 14.56 -20.32
C ASN A 26 7.52 13.30 -21.01
N GLY A 27 7.34 13.31 -22.34
CA GLY A 27 6.66 12.24 -23.07
C GLY A 27 5.19 12.03 -22.66
N GLY A 28 4.58 12.97 -21.93
CA GLY A 28 3.26 12.81 -21.31
C GLY A 28 3.27 11.99 -20.01
N CYS A 29 4.44 11.58 -19.49
CA CYS A 29 4.56 10.82 -18.25
C CYS A 29 4.26 11.70 -17.03
N LYS A 30 3.50 11.14 -16.07
CA LYS A 30 3.15 11.83 -14.82
C LYS A 30 4.36 12.09 -13.92
N MET A 31 5.31 11.15 -13.88
CA MET A 31 6.49 11.21 -13.02
C MET A 31 7.78 11.08 -13.85
N LEU A 32 8.24 9.87 -14.11
CA LEU A 32 9.51 9.63 -14.79
C LEU A 32 9.28 9.24 -16.24
N CYS A 33 10.12 9.77 -17.13
CA CYS A 33 10.18 9.38 -18.53
C CYS A 33 11.59 8.85 -18.84
N ASN A 34 11.66 7.61 -19.32
CA ASN A 34 12.91 6.96 -19.69
C ASN A 34 13.01 6.90 -21.20
N THR A 35 13.99 7.61 -21.77
CA THR A 35 14.30 7.53 -23.19
C THR A 35 14.88 6.15 -23.51
N GLN A 36 14.36 5.51 -24.56
CA GLN A 36 14.84 4.23 -25.07
C GLN A 36 15.25 4.37 -26.53
N PRO A 37 16.11 3.48 -27.08
CA PRO A 37 16.48 3.52 -28.49
C PRO A 37 15.29 3.48 -29.46
N SER A 38 14.18 2.84 -29.06
CA SER A 38 12.94 2.71 -29.82
C SER A 38 11.87 3.76 -29.48
N GLY A 39 12.13 4.70 -28.57
CA GLY A 39 11.14 5.71 -28.14
C GLY A 39 11.32 6.14 -26.68
N PHE A 40 10.25 6.02 -25.89
CA PHE A 40 10.29 6.28 -24.45
C PHE A 40 9.31 5.38 -23.71
N THR A 41 9.51 5.25 -22.39
CA THR A 41 8.58 4.58 -21.48
C THR A 41 8.45 5.38 -20.19
N CYS A 42 7.25 5.46 -19.63
CA CYS A 42 7.06 6.06 -18.33
C CYS A 42 7.39 5.09 -17.19
N SER A 43 7.86 5.62 -16.07
CA SER A 43 7.97 4.89 -14.80
C SER A 43 7.58 5.79 -13.62
N CYS A 44 7.44 5.19 -12.44
CA CYS A 44 6.99 5.89 -11.24
C CYS A 44 8.06 5.89 -10.15
N PHE A 45 7.98 6.86 -9.23
CA PHE A 45 8.81 6.84 -8.02
C PHE A 45 8.41 5.68 -7.10
N SER A 46 9.27 5.35 -6.14
CA SER A 46 8.93 4.37 -5.10
C SER A 46 7.63 4.74 -4.38
N GLY A 47 6.80 3.74 -4.09
CA GLY A 47 5.45 3.93 -3.52
C GLY A 47 4.35 4.20 -4.55
N TYR A 48 4.66 4.16 -5.85
CA TYR A 48 3.67 4.32 -6.93
C TYR A 48 3.83 3.24 -7.99
N ILE A 49 2.71 2.87 -8.62
CA ILE A 49 2.68 1.97 -9.77
C ILE A 49 2.22 2.68 -11.03
N LEU A 50 2.75 2.26 -12.19
CA LEU A 50 2.31 2.77 -13.48
C LEU A 50 0.90 2.26 -13.76
N ALA A 51 -0.02 3.18 -14.04
CA ALA A 51 -1.40 2.87 -14.41
C ALA A 51 -1.44 2.17 -15.77
N ASP A 52 -2.55 1.48 -16.06
CA ASP A 52 -2.76 0.76 -17.32
C ASP A 52 -2.67 1.65 -18.57
N ASN A 53 -2.87 2.96 -18.42
CA ASN A 53 -2.72 3.89 -19.52
C ASN A 53 -1.26 4.13 -19.93
N GLY A 54 -0.28 3.64 -19.16
CA GLY A 54 1.15 3.76 -19.44
C GLY A 54 1.76 5.12 -19.17
N PHE A 55 0.99 6.09 -18.63
CA PHE A 55 1.44 7.48 -18.41
C PHE A 55 1.29 7.94 -16.95
N ASN A 56 0.21 7.53 -16.29
CA ASN A 56 -0.11 7.97 -14.93
C ASN A 56 0.52 7.06 -13.88
N CYS A 57 0.76 7.62 -12.69
CA CYS A 57 1.23 6.89 -11.53
C CYS A 57 0.16 6.93 -10.43
N ILE A 58 -0.19 5.76 -9.89
CA ILE A 58 -1.21 5.59 -8.85
C ILE A 58 -0.50 5.26 -7.53
N ASP A 59 -0.89 5.93 -6.44
CA ASP A 59 -0.42 5.58 -5.10
C ASP A 59 -0.88 4.16 -4.80
N CYS A 60 0.07 3.27 -4.53
CA CYS A 60 -0.25 1.87 -4.29
C CYS A 60 -0.67 1.60 -2.84
N LYS A 61 -0.57 2.61 -1.97
CA LYS A 61 -0.99 2.57 -0.57
C LYS A 61 -2.35 3.23 -0.39
N ILE A 62 -3.19 2.65 0.46
CA ILE A 62 -4.48 3.25 0.81
C ILE A 62 -4.29 4.04 2.11
N ARG A 63 -4.17 5.38 1.99
CA ARG A 63 -4.00 6.27 3.15
C ARG A 63 -5.32 6.69 3.78
N GLY A 64 -5.28 6.88 5.09
CA GLY A 64 -6.41 7.41 5.87
C GLY A 64 -7.49 6.37 6.18
N ARG A 65 -7.19 5.07 6.08
CA ARG A 65 -8.15 4.01 6.38
C ARG A 65 -7.76 3.25 7.64
N PHE A 66 -8.61 3.37 8.66
CA PHE A 66 -8.54 2.57 9.86
C PHE A 66 -9.26 1.24 9.65
N ILE A 67 -8.60 0.12 9.96
CA ILE A 67 -9.25 -1.19 10.04
C ILE A 67 -9.63 -1.42 11.50
N ASN A 68 -10.91 -1.65 11.75
CA ASN A 68 -11.35 -2.02 13.09
C ASN A 68 -10.90 -3.46 13.39
N ILE A 69 -10.13 -3.60 14.45
CA ILE A 69 -9.50 -4.86 14.85
C ILE A 69 -10.53 -5.74 15.55
N LEU A 70 -10.66 -7.00 15.13
CA LEU A 70 -11.53 -7.98 15.78
C LEU A 70 -10.85 -8.58 17.02
N SER A 71 -10.85 -7.81 18.11
CA SER A 71 -10.38 -8.26 19.43
C SER A 71 -11.42 -9.14 20.11
N LEU A 72 -11.03 -10.36 20.49
CA LEU A 72 -11.88 -11.33 21.19
C LEU A 72 -11.92 -11.07 22.69
N ASN A 73 -10.75 -10.84 23.30
CA ASN A 73 -10.60 -10.67 24.74
C ASN A 73 -9.31 -9.88 25.07
N VAL A 74 -9.27 -9.26 26.24
CA VAL A 74 -8.09 -8.61 26.82
C VAL A 74 -7.80 -9.24 28.18
N VAL A 75 -6.60 -9.80 28.34
CA VAL A 75 -6.11 -10.43 29.58
C VAL A 75 -5.06 -9.52 30.23
N PRO A 76 -5.37 -8.86 31.36
CA PRO A 76 -4.43 -7.96 32.04
C PRO A 76 -3.35 -8.72 32.82
N ASN A 77 -2.23 -8.05 33.14
CA ASN A 77 -1.11 -8.59 33.93
C ASN A 77 -0.54 -9.90 33.34
N SER A 78 -0.41 -9.96 32.03
CA SER A 78 0.09 -11.10 31.27
C SER A 78 1.54 -10.87 30.83
N ASN A 79 2.12 -11.86 30.16
CA ASN A 79 3.43 -11.77 29.52
C ASN A 79 3.37 -12.52 28.18
N GLN A 80 4.44 -12.48 27.39
CA GLN A 80 4.45 -13.07 26.05
C GLN A 80 4.09 -14.57 26.05
N ALA A 81 4.68 -15.37 26.94
CA ALA A 81 4.46 -16.82 26.99
C ALA A 81 3.05 -17.16 27.47
N SER A 82 2.57 -16.46 28.49
CA SER A 82 1.18 -16.59 28.97
C SER A 82 0.20 -16.18 27.88
N CYS A 83 0.46 -15.09 27.16
CA CYS A 83 -0.41 -14.57 26.10
C CYS A 83 -0.58 -15.57 24.95
N GLN A 84 0.53 -16.20 24.51
CA GLN A 84 0.50 -17.28 23.52
C GLN A 84 -0.30 -18.50 24.00
N THR A 85 -0.16 -18.85 25.28
CA THR A 85 -0.90 -19.97 25.91
C THR A 85 -2.40 -19.66 25.98
N GLU A 86 -2.77 -18.45 26.40
CA GLU A 86 -4.17 -17.98 26.44
C GLU A 86 -4.82 -18.03 25.06
N CYS A 87 -4.12 -17.57 24.01
CA CYS A 87 -4.63 -17.69 22.65
C CYS A 87 -4.85 -19.14 22.23
N SER A 88 -3.88 -20.01 22.53
CA SER A 88 -3.96 -21.45 22.20
C SER A 88 -5.16 -22.14 22.87
N ASN A 89 -5.58 -21.66 24.04
CA ASN A 89 -6.72 -22.19 24.79
C ASN A 89 -8.04 -21.48 24.45
N THR A 90 -8.00 -20.36 23.73
CA THR A 90 -9.18 -19.56 23.40
C THR A 90 -9.70 -19.94 22.02
N LEU A 91 -10.90 -20.53 21.98
CA LEU A 91 -11.57 -20.88 20.72
C LEU A 91 -11.74 -19.63 19.83
N GLY A 92 -11.25 -19.72 18.59
CA GLY A 92 -11.33 -18.64 17.60
C GLY A 92 -10.19 -17.63 17.67
N CYS A 93 -9.26 -17.74 18.63
CA CYS A 93 -8.05 -16.93 18.63
C CYS A 93 -7.11 -17.39 17.49
N ALA A 94 -6.71 -16.44 16.65
CA ALA A 94 -5.73 -16.66 15.58
C ALA A 94 -4.34 -16.15 15.97
N VAL A 95 -4.29 -14.99 16.64
CA VAL A 95 -3.05 -14.41 17.13
C VAL A 95 -3.28 -13.62 18.41
N SER A 96 -2.25 -13.48 19.22
CA SER A 96 -2.26 -12.68 20.42
C SER A 96 -1.08 -11.72 20.46
N ALA A 97 -1.28 -10.53 20.99
CA ALA A 97 -0.21 -9.58 21.20
C ALA A 97 -0.24 -9.00 22.62
N LEU A 98 0.94 -8.94 23.23
CA LEU A 98 1.15 -8.24 24.49
C LEU A 98 1.43 -6.77 24.19
N ASN A 99 0.66 -5.87 24.78
CA ASN A 99 0.94 -4.44 24.68
C ASN A 99 1.92 -3.97 25.77
N GLN A 100 2.33 -2.70 25.70
CA GLN A 100 3.24 -2.07 26.67
C GLN A 100 2.72 -1.98 28.12
N PHE A 101 1.46 -2.33 28.35
CA PHE A 101 0.81 -2.30 29.67
C PHE A 101 0.59 -3.72 30.24
N ASP A 102 1.40 -4.68 29.80
CA ASP A 102 1.31 -6.09 30.17
C ASP A 102 -0.11 -6.66 29.96
N SER A 103 -0.85 -6.13 28.98
CA SER A 103 -2.19 -6.61 28.64
C SER A 103 -2.12 -7.37 27.33
N CYS A 104 -2.51 -8.64 27.39
CA CYS A 104 -2.58 -9.52 26.23
C CYS A 104 -3.91 -9.32 25.51
N VAL A 105 -3.87 -8.97 24.23
CA VAL A 105 -5.05 -8.85 23.39
C VAL A 105 -5.10 -10.05 22.46
N LEU A 106 -6.23 -10.75 22.46
CA LEU A 106 -6.48 -11.90 21.59
C LEU A 106 -7.26 -11.44 20.37
N HIS A 107 -6.80 -11.84 19.19
CA HIS A 107 -7.39 -11.46 17.91
C HIS A 107 -7.86 -12.69 17.16
N SER A 108 -8.97 -12.54 16.45
CA SER A 108 -9.49 -13.57 15.56
C SER A 108 -8.94 -13.42 14.14
N SER A 109 -9.10 -14.47 13.33
CA SER A 109 -8.87 -14.42 11.88
C SER A 109 -9.65 -13.26 11.26
N PRO A 110 -9.10 -12.58 10.22
CA PRO A 110 -7.91 -12.93 9.43
C PRO A 110 -6.61 -12.27 9.90
N ILE A 111 -6.51 -11.85 11.17
CA ILE A 111 -5.29 -11.26 11.69
C ILE A 111 -4.30 -12.36 12.03
N ILE A 112 -3.08 -12.27 11.48
CA ILE A 112 -2.03 -13.28 11.69
C ILE A 112 -0.84 -12.74 12.49
N TYR A 113 -0.73 -11.41 12.62
CA TYR A 113 0.29 -10.76 13.43
C TYR A 113 -0.19 -9.39 13.88
N VAL A 114 0.18 -9.03 15.11
CA VAL A 114 -0.01 -7.70 15.68
C VAL A 114 1.30 -7.30 16.36
N GLY A 115 1.82 -6.14 15.98
CA GLY A 115 3.02 -5.53 16.55
C GLY A 115 2.74 -4.10 17.00
N PHE A 116 3.42 -3.67 18.05
CA PHE A 116 3.40 -2.30 18.56
C PHE A 116 4.78 -1.66 18.40
N ASP A 117 4.80 -0.33 18.38
CA ASP A 117 6.02 0.47 18.24
C ASP A 117 6.87 0.11 17.01
N LYS A 118 6.22 -0.37 15.94
CA LYS A 118 6.85 -0.71 14.67
C LYS A 118 6.80 0.48 13.73
N THR A 119 7.89 0.73 13.03
CA THR A 119 7.87 1.61 11.86
C THR A 119 7.10 0.95 10.70
N GLU A 120 6.67 1.76 9.73
CA GLU A 120 6.01 1.24 8.53
C GLU A 120 6.91 0.24 7.80
N GLN A 121 8.22 0.51 7.73
CA GLN A 121 9.18 -0.37 7.07
C GLN A 121 9.39 -1.68 7.83
N GLU A 122 9.50 -1.65 9.16
CA GLU A 122 9.56 -2.89 9.92
C GLU A 122 8.29 -3.72 9.74
N CYS A 123 7.11 -3.08 9.72
CA CYS A 123 5.85 -3.77 9.45
C CYS A 123 5.83 -4.44 8.07
N ILE A 124 6.35 -3.73 7.06
CA ILE A 124 6.57 -4.26 5.71
C ILE A 124 7.50 -5.47 5.75
N ASP A 125 8.67 -5.34 6.37
CA ASP A 125 9.69 -6.39 6.38
C ASP A 125 9.17 -7.67 7.04
N GLU A 126 8.40 -7.54 8.13
CA GLU A 126 7.71 -8.66 8.79
C GLU A 126 6.72 -9.35 7.82
N CYS A 127 5.88 -8.58 7.11
CA CYS A 127 4.95 -9.14 6.13
C CYS A 127 5.64 -9.81 4.93
N SER A 128 6.75 -9.24 4.45
CA SER A 128 7.53 -9.80 3.34
C SER A 128 8.18 -11.13 3.73
N GLN A 129 8.59 -11.29 4.99
CA GLN A 129 9.13 -12.55 5.50
C GLN A 129 8.04 -13.61 5.76
N MET A 130 6.79 -13.20 5.94
CA MET A 130 5.64 -14.09 6.12
C MET A 130 5.05 -14.54 4.77
N GLY A 131 5.22 -15.83 4.46
CA GLY A 131 4.73 -16.42 3.21
C GLY A 131 3.20 -16.34 3.01
N ASN A 132 2.43 -16.23 4.09
CA ASN A 132 0.97 -16.11 4.08
C ASN A 132 0.44 -14.70 4.33
N CYS A 133 1.28 -13.70 4.63
CA CYS A 133 0.82 -12.31 4.73
C CYS A 133 0.43 -11.80 3.35
N LEU A 134 -0.78 -11.27 3.19
CA LEU A 134 -1.29 -10.71 1.93
C LEU A 134 -1.54 -9.21 2.03
N THR A 135 -1.90 -8.70 3.20
CA THR A 135 -2.17 -7.28 3.45
C THR A 135 -1.59 -6.87 4.79
N LEU A 136 -1.14 -5.62 4.89
CA LEU A 136 -0.77 -5.00 6.15
C LEU A 136 -1.50 -3.68 6.36
N ASN A 137 -1.68 -3.33 7.63
CA ASN A 137 -2.13 -2.02 8.07
C ASN A 137 -1.16 -1.46 9.11
N HIS A 138 -0.69 -0.26 8.87
CA HIS A 138 0.21 0.45 9.76
C HIS A 138 -0.42 1.75 10.23
N GLY A 139 -0.47 1.96 11.55
CA GLY A 139 -0.92 3.20 12.19
C GLY A 139 0.23 4.12 12.54
N THR A 140 0.00 5.43 12.57
CA THR A 140 1.01 6.44 12.94
C THR A 140 1.49 6.34 14.40
N ASN A 141 0.76 5.62 15.25
CA ASN A 141 1.15 5.24 16.60
C ASN A 141 2.10 4.03 16.65
N GLY A 142 2.51 3.47 15.52
CA GLY A 142 3.39 2.31 15.45
C GLY A 142 2.67 0.96 15.54
N GLU A 143 1.34 0.93 15.48
CA GLU A 143 0.58 -0.31 15.39
C GLU A 143 0.76 -0.93 14.00
N CYS A 144 1.13 -2.21 13.96
CA CYS A 144 1.33 -3.00 12.76
C CYS A 144 0.45 -4.23 12.79
N LEU A 145 -0.45 -4.35 11.82
CA LEU A 145 -1.37 -5.48 11.68
C LEU A 145 -1.11 -6.16 10.37
N LEU A 146 -0.92 -7.48 10.39
CA LEU A 146 -0.77 -8.29 9.19
C LEU A 146 -1.96 -9.24 9.04
N PHE A 147 -2.40 -9.41 7.81
CA PHE A 147 -3.56 -10.20 7.44
C PHE A 147 -3.19 -11.26 6.40
N ASP A 148 -3.79 -12.45 6.50
CA ASP A 148 -3.66 -13.51 5.49
C ASP A 148 -4.72 -13.43 4.38
N VAL A 149 -5.39 -12.27 4.27
CA VAL A 149 -6.37 -11.96 3.24
C VAL A 149 -6.03 -10.66 2.53
N THR A 150 -6.58 -10.47 1.34
CA THR A 150 -6.49 -9.19 0.61
C THR A 150 -7.38 -8.14 1.26
N TYR A 151 -7.12 -6.86 1.00
CA TYR A 151 -7.85 -5.72 1.57
C TYR A 151 -9.36 -5.83 1.36
N GLY A 152 -9.80 -6.26 0.18
CA GLY A 152 -11.22 -6.44 -0.14
C GLY A 152 -11.92 -7.56 0.65
N ALA A 153 -11.15 -8.48 1.23
CA ALA A 153 -11.64 -9.60 2.03
C ALA A 153 -11.53 -9.36 3.55
N ILE A 154 -10.92 -8.25 3.98
CA ILE A 154 -10.90 -7.87 5.40
C ILE A 154 -12.34 -7.55 5.83
N PRO A 155 -12.89 -8.22 6.86
CA PRO A 155 -14.27 -8.03 7.27
C PRO A 155 -14.52 -6.57 7.65
N SER A 156 -15.38 -5.96 6.85
CA SER A 156 -15.87 -4.61 7.03
C SER A 156 -16.86 -4.61 8.19
N ILE A 157 -16.43 -4.29 9.40
CA ILE A 157 -17.40 -3.90 10.43
C ILE A 157 -18.02 -2.59 9.95
N SER A 158 -19.31 -2.61 9.62
CA SER A 158 -20.03 -1.53 8.98
C SER A 158 -19.87 -0.21 9.75
N GLY A 159 -19.08 0.72 9.22
CA GLY A 159 -18.85 2.03 9.86
C GLY A 159 -17.52 2.70 9.49
N TRP A 160 -16.95 2.38 8.32
CA TRP A 160 -15.68 2.89 7.84
C TRP A 160 -15.62 4.42 7.91
N SER A 161 -14.92 4.94 8.92
CA SER A 161 -14.47 6.32 8.90
C SER A 161 -13.10 6.34 8.25
N VAL A 162 -13.03 6.88 7.02
CA VAL A 162 -11.77 7.35 6.47
C VAL A 162 -11.35 8.49 7.38
N ARG A 163 -10.27 8.32 8.13
CA ARG A 163 -9.61 9.48 8.70
C ARG A 163 -8.82 10.12 7.56
N SER A 164 -9.31 11.26 7.08
CA SER A 164 -8.63 12.02 6.02
C SER A 164 -7.25 12.55 6.44
N ASP A 165 -6.85 12.35 7.70
CA ASP A 165 -5.57 12.78 8.27
C ASP A 165 -4.38 11.89 7.83
N GLY A 166 -4.63 10.75 7.18
CA GLY A 166 -3.57 9.83 6.77
C GLY A 166 -2.90 9.10 7.94
N SER A 167 -3.58 9.00 9.08
CA SER A 167 -3.08 8.32 10.30
C SER A 167 -2.87 6.82 10.15
N TYR A 168 -3.37 6.22 9.06
CA TYR A 168 -3.22 4.80 8.77
C TYR A 168 -2.89 4.60 7.30
N THR A 169 -2.09 3.58 7.05
CA THR A 169 -1.66 3.14 5.73
C THR A 169 -2.00 1.67 5.57
N ILE A 170 -2.67 1.31 4.48
CA ILE A 170 -2.89 -0.10 4.10
C ILE A 170 -2.07 -0.41 2.85
N ILE A 171 -1.38 -1.54 2.87
CA ILE A 171 -0.57 -2.03 1.75
C ILE A 171 -0.92 -3.48 1.47
N GLU A 172 -1.25 -3.80 0.24
CA GLU A 172 -1.57 -5.16 -0.23
C GLU A 172 -0.46 -5.69 -1.15
N LYS A 173 -0.09 -6.97 -0.97
CA LYS A 173 0.90 -7.64 -1.82
C LYS A 173 0.41 -7.66 -3.27
N GLY A 174 1.31 -7.33 -4.19
CA GLY A 174 0.99 -7.20 -5.62
C GLY A 174 0.55 -5.81 -6.03
N THR A 175 0.05 -4.97 -5.11
CA THR A 175 -0.29 -3.57 -5.39
C THR A 175 0.93 -2.67 -5.32
N CYS A 176 1.83 -2.90 -4.35
CA CYS A 176 3.14 -2.25 -4.27
C CYS A 176 4.30 -3.28 -4.41
N PRO A 177 4.69 -3.69 -5.63
CA PRO A 177 5.76 -4.68 -5.81
C PRO A 177 7.13 -4.23 -5.30
N SER A 178 7.36 -2.92 -5.17
CA SER A 178 8.60 -2.33 -4.67
C SER A 178 8.62 -2.11 -3.16
N VAL A 179 7.52 -2.41 -2.48
CA VAL A 179 7.33 -2.19 -1.05
C VAL A 179 7.02 -3.51 -0.33
N LEU A 180 6.82 -4.63 -1.04
CA LEU A 180 6.49 -5.94 -0.45
C LEU A 180 7.17 -7.09 -1.17
#